data_AF-A0A4Y6KP60-F1
#
_entry.id   AF-A0A4Y6KP60-F1
#
_cell.length_a   1.000
_cell.length_b   1.000
_cell.length_c   1.000
_cell.angle_alpha   90.00
_cell.angle_beta   90.00
_cell.angle_gamma   90.00
#
_symmetry.space_group_name_H-M   'P 1'
#
loop_
_entity.id
_entity.type
_entity.pdbx_description
1 polymer ?
#
loop_
_entity_poly.entity_id
_entity_poly.type
_entity_poly.pdbx_seq_one_letter_code
_entity_poly.pdbx_strand_id
1 'polypeptide(L)'
;MAVYDLEEQEQISELKAWWAQYGKFVTAIAVAVAVASVGWQGWRWYQARQAADAGALYFAVQQAAAQQDAQKTRDLAGRLIDQYGGTAYAQLGALVSAGVQFGKDDLDNARAPLEWAAEKGGDAALRDIARLRLAAVLLQQGAFDQALARLQPDPDKAHLARFADLRGDVLAAQGKPAEARVAYQAALDALTAAGEEASTLREVVRVKLESLEG
;
A
#
# COMPACT_ATOMS: atom_id res chain seq x y z
N MET A 1 9.70 -66.22 28.88
CA MET A 1 9.32 -66.05 27.47
C MET A 1 8.02 -65.27 27.47
N ALA A 2 8.00 -64.03 26.97
CA ALA A 2 6.76 -63.29 26.85
C ALA A 2 5.93 -63.91 25.71
N VAL A 3 4.84 -64.59 26.06
CA VAL A 3 3.81 -64.99 25.10
C VAL A 3 3.02 -63.71 24.83
N TYR A 4 3.27 -63.12 23.67
CA TYR A 4 2.47 -61.99 23.16
C TYR A 4 1.01 -62.44 23.07
N ASP A 5 0.10 -61.62 23.59
CA ASP A 5 -1.34 -61.89 23.59
C ASP A 5 -1.83 -62.08 22.13
N LEU A 6 -2.76 -63.00 21.88
CA LEU A 6 -3.25 -63.27 20.52
C LEU A 6 -3.84 -61.99 19.89
N GLU A 7 -4.47 -61.16 20.73
CA GLU A 7 -5.00 -59.86 20.35
C GLU A 7 -3.91 -58.85 19.97
N GLU A 8 -2.73 -58.89 20.60
CA GLU A 8 -1.60 -58.04 20.23
C GLU A 8 -0.99 -58.46 18.88
N GLN A 9 -0.96 -59.77 18.57
CA GLN A 9 -0.47 -60.25 17.29
C GLN A 9 -1.40 -59.88 16.14
N GLU A 10 -2.71 -59.96 16.35
CA GLU A 10 -3.70 -59.53 15.37
C GLU A 10 -3.58 -58.03 15.07
N GLN A 11 -3.50 -57.18 16.10
CA GLN A 11 -3.29 -55.73 15.93
C GLN A 11 -2.00 -55.39 15.16
N ILE A 12 -0.89 -56.08 15.46
CA ILE A 12 0.38 -55.87 14.75
C ILE A 12 0.25 -56.31 13.29
N SER A 13 -0.49 -57.39 13.01
CA SER A 13 -0.70 -57.88 11.65
C SER A 13 -1.54 -56.91 10.80
N GLU A 14 -2.57 -56.31 11.38
CA GLU A 14 -3.41 -55.29 10.74
C GLU A 14 -2.63 -54.02 10.43
N LEU A 15 -1.81 -53.55 11.37
CA LEU A 15 -0.94 -52.38 11.15
C LEU A 15 0.09 -52.64 10.04
N LYS A 16 0.69 -53.84 10.01
CA LYS A 16 1.62 -54.22 8.93
C LYS A 16 0.93 -54.28 7.58
N ALA A 17 -0.28 -54.83 7.51
CA ALA A 17 -1.07 -54.88 6.28
C ALA A 17 -1.44 -53.47 5.79
N TRP A 18 -1.90 -52.60 6.70
CA TRP A 18 -2.19 -51.20 6.39
C TRP A 18 -0.96 -50.46 5.89
N TRP A 19 0.19 -50.64 6.55
CA TRP A 19 1.45 -50.00 6.11
C TRP A 19 1.92 -50.54 4.76
N ALA A 20 1.80 -51.84 4.50
CA ALA A 20 2.11 -52.42 3.19
C ALA A 20 1.22 -51.83 2.09
N GLN A 21 -0.05 -51.54 2.40
CA GLN A 21 -1.01 -50.97 1.46
C GLN A 21 -0.84 -49.45 1.26
N TYR A 22 -0.61 -48.68 2.33
CA TYR A 22 -0.65 -47.21 2.31
C TYR A 22 0.69 -46.52 2.62
N GLY A 23 1.69 -47.23 3.14
CA GLY A 23 2.96 -46.66 3.63
C GLY A 23 3.71 -45.83 2.58
N LYS A 24 3.66 -46.22 1.30
CA LYS A 24 4.23 -45.42 0.20
C LYS A 24 3.52 -44.07 0.03
N PHE A 25 2.19 -44.05 0.12
CA PHE A 25 1.39 -42.83 -0.01
C PHE A 25 1.60 -41.91 1.20
N VAL A 26 1.59 -42.47 2.41
CA VAL A 26 1.88 -41.74 3.66
C VAL A 26 3.27 -41.13 3.62
N THR A 27 4.27 -41.90 3.21
CA THR A 27 5.66 -41.40 3.08
C THR A 27 5.76 -40.32 2.02
N ALA A 28 5.12 -40.48 0.86
CA ALA A 28 5.12 -39.47 -0.20
C ALA A 28 4.49 -38.15 0.26
N ILE A 29 3.36 -38.20 0.98
CA ILE A 29 2.74 -37.02 1.58
C ILE A 29 3.67 -36.39 2.61
N ALA A 30 4.26 -37.18 3.51
CA ALA A 30 5.16 -36.68 4.54
C ALA A 30 6.36 -35.94 3.92
N VAL A 31 6.96 -36.50 2.86
CA VAL A 31 8.05 -35.86 2.13
C VAL A 31 7.57 -34.58 1.43
N ALA A 32 6.41 -34.60 0.78
CA ALA A 32 5.87 -33.40 0.13
C ALA A 32 5.65 -32.26 1.13
N VAL A 33 5.10 -32.56 2.32
CA VAL A 33 4.92 -31.57 3.40
C VAL A 33 6.27 -31.07 3.94
N ALA A 34 7.27 -31.95 4.09
CA ALA A 34 8.60 -31.54 4.54
C ALA A 34 9.26 -30.58 3.54
N VAL A 35 9.21 -30.89 2.24
CA VAL A 35 9.75 -30.03 1.17
C VAL A 35 9.01 -28.69 1.13
N ALA A 36 7.68 -28.71 1.20
CA ALA A 36 6.88 -27.48 1.24
C ALA A 36 7.24 -26.61 2.46
N SER A 37 7.42 -27.23 3.63
CA SER A 37 7.80 -26.54 4.87
C SER A 37 9.18 -25.86 4.77
N VAL A 38 10.18 -26.56 4.21
CA VAL A 38 11.53 -26.00 4.03
C VAL A 38 11.50 -24.89 2.98
N GLY A 39 10.77 -25.08 1.88
CA GLY A 39 10.58 -24.06 0.85
C GLY A 39 9.95 -22.78 1.40
N TRP A 40 8.89 -22.92 2.21
CA TRP A 40 8.25 -21.78 2.87
C TRP A 40 9.22 -21.06 3.81
N GLN A 41 9.98 -21.80 4.63
CA GLN A 41 10.95 -21.19 5.56
C GLN A 41 12.05 -20.44 4.83
N GLY A 42 12.61 -21.00 3.76
CA GLY A 42 13.59 -20.33 2.91
C GLY A 42 13.03 -19.06 2.26
N TRP A 43 11.79 -19.11 1.76
CA TRP A 43 11.11 -17.95 1.19
C TRP A 43 10.85 -16.84 2.22
N ARG A 44 10.46 -17.20 3.46
CA ARG A 44 10.30 -16.22 4.56
C ARG A 44 11.62 -15.57 4.95
N TRP A 45 12.69 -16.35 5.03
CA TRP A 45 14.02 -15.82 5.35
C TRP A 45 14.49 -14.84 4.27
N TYR A 46 14.29 -15.19 3.00
CA TYR A 46 14.60 -14.32 1.86
C TYR A 46 13.82 -12.99 1.93
N GLN A 47 12.49 -13.05 2.14
CA GLN A 47 11.66 -11.86 2.32
C GLN A 47 12.10 -11.00 3.50
N ALA A 48 12.43 -11.61 4.65
CA ALA A 48 12.89 -10.89 5.82
C ALA A 48 14.22 -10.17 5.56
N ARG A 49 15.14 -10.83 4.84
CA ARG A 49 16.40 -10.22 4.42
C ARG A 49 16.17 -9.05 3.46
N GLN A 50 15.33 -9.26 2.45
CA GLN A 50 14.97 -8.22 1.49
C GLN A 50 14.33 -7.00 2.18
N ALA A 51 13.45 -7.21 3.15
CA ALA A 51 12.86 -6.14 3.95
C ALA A 51 13.89 -5.40 4.81
N ALA A 52 14.86 -6.10 5.40
CA ALA A 52 15.93 -5.48 6.19
C ALA A 52 16.84 -4.59 5.34
N ASP A 53 17.27 -5.09 4.17
CA ASP A 53 18.12 -4.33 3.24
C ASP A 53 17.35 -3.12 2.65
N ALA A 54 16.06 -3.31 2.31
CA ALA A 54 15.17 -2.22 1.90
C ALA A 54 14.98 -1.16 2.99
N GLY A 55 14.84 -1.58 4.25
CA GLY A 55 14.70 -0.69 5.39
C GLY A 55 15.92 0.20 5.61
N ALA A 56 17.13 -0.33 5.43
CA ALA A 56 18.36 0.45 5.50
C ALA A 56 18.44 1.52 4.40
N LEU A 57 18.06 1.14 3.16
CA LEU A 57 18.02 2.10 2.05
C LEU A 57 16.91 3.15 2.23
N TYR A 58 15.74 2.77 2.74
CA TYR A 58 14.68 3.70 3.11
C TYR A 58 15.12 4.69 4.20
N PHE A 59 15.89 4.25 5.20
CA PHE A 59 16.48 5.15 6.18
C PHE A 59 17.40 6.20 5.53
N ALA A 60 18.18 5.81 4.50
CA ALA A 60 18.97 6.77 3.73
C ALA A 60 18.10 7.76 2.93
N VAL A 61 16.97 7.31 2.35
CA VAL A 61 15.98 8.19 1.70
C VAL A 61 15.48 9.24 2.68
N GLN A 62 15.08 8.83 3.88
CA GLN A 62 14.57 9.74 4.91
C GLN A 62 15.63 10.76 5.36
N GLN A 63 16.89 10.36 5.50
CA GLN A 63 17.98 11.28 5.84
C GLN A 63 18.22 12.33 4.74
N ALA A 64 18.21 11.91 3.46
CA ALA A 64 18.34 12.84 2.34
C ALA A 64 17.15 13.82 2.28
N ALA A 65 15.93 13.31 2.52
CA ALA A 65 14.72 14.13 2.56
C ALA A 65 14.74 15.14 3.72
N ALA A 66 15.22 14.74 4.90
CA ALA A 66 15.39 15.63 6.05
C ALA A 66 16.41 16.75 5.77
N GLN A 67 17.43 16.47 4.95
CA GLN A 67 18.40 17.46 4.46
C GLN A 67 17.88 18.30 3.28
N GLN A 68 16.64 18.05 2.82
CA GLN A 68 16.04 18.69 1.65
C GLN A 68 16.87 18.52 0.36
N ASP A 69 17.67 17.45 0.30
CA ASP A 69 18.47 17.08 -0.87
C ASP A 69 17.58 16.31 -1.84
N ALA A 70 16.93 17.06 -2.73
CA ALA A 70 15.93 16.54 -3.66
C ALA A 70 16.52 15.49 -4.62
N GLN A 71 17.68 15.76 -5.21
CA GLN A 71 18.31 14.83 -6.15
C GLN A 71 18.68 13.52 -5.45
N LYS A 72 19.36 13.59 -4.31
CA LYS A 72 19.75 12.38 -3.57
C LYS A 72 18.53 11.61 -3.08
N THR A 73 17.48 12.29 -2.62
CA THR A 73 16.24 11.62 -2.20
C THR A 73 15.63 10.83 -3.36
N ARG A 74 15.55 11.42 -4.55
CA ARG A 74 15.03 10.77 -5.76
C ARG A 74 15.90 9.57 -6.17
N ASP A 75 17.21 9.75 -6.22
CA ASP A 75 18.13 8.68 -6.63
C ASP A 75 18.07 7.48 -5.66
N LEU A 76 18.02 7.74 -4.35
CA LEU A 76 17.88 6.71 -3.33
C LEU A 76 16.52 6.00 -3.42
N ALA A 77 15.44 6.74 -3.63
CA ALA A 77 14.09 6.17 -3.77
C ALA A 77 13.95 5.35 -5.05
N GLY A 78 14.53 5.79 -6.18
CA GLY A 78 14.58 5.03 -7.42
C GLY A 78 15.27 3.68 -7.23
N ARG A 79 16.44 3.66 -6.60
CA ARG A 79 17.13 2.39 -6.26
C ARG A 79 16.28 1.48 -5.36
N LEU A 80 15.52 2.06 -4.44
CA LEU A 80 14.65 1.30 -3.54
C LEU A 80 13.48 0.66 -4.30
N ILE A 81 12.88 1.39 -5.24
CA ILE A 81 11.84 0.87 -6.14
C ILE A 81 12.41 -0.24 -7.03
N ASP A 82 13.57 -0.01 -7.65
CA ASP A 82 14.17 -0.93 -8.61
C ASP A 82 14.59 -2.26 -7.96
N GLN A 83 15.21 -2.19 -6.77
CA GLN A 83 15.78 -3.37 -6.11
C GLN A 83 14.81 -4.05 -5.13
N TYR A 84 13.88 -3.27 -4.56
CA TYR A 84 13.03 -3.71 -3.44
C TYR A 84 11.55 -3.35 -3.65
N GLY A 85 11.09 -3.20 -4.89
CA GLY A 85 9.74 -2.78 -5.24
C GLY A 85 8.61 -3.64 -4.64
N GLY A 86 8.89 -4.90 -4.28
CA GLY A 86 7.94 -5.77 -3.59
C GLY A 86 7.74 -5.47 -2.10
N THR A 87 8.46 -4.50 -1.53
CA THR A 87 8.41 -4.15 -0.11
C THR A 87 7.60 -2.88 0.13
N ALA A 88 6.96 -2.77 1.29
CA ALA A 88 6.29 -1.53 1.71
C ALA A 88 7.27 -0.33 1.82
N TYR A 89 8.55 -0.61 2.09
CA TYR A 89 9.60 0.41 2.11
C TYR A 89 9.75 1.11 0.76
N ALA A 90 9.63 0.40 -0.36
CA ALA A 90 9.68 1.01 -1.69
C ALA A 90 8.52 1.99 -1.93
N GLN A 91 7.30 1.64 -1.53
CA GLN A 91 6.16 2.58 -1.57
C GLN A 91 6.39 3.80 -0.69
N LEU A 92 6.87 3.60 0.55
CA LEU A 92 7.17 4.72 1.45
C LEU A 92 8.27 5.63 0.88
N GLY A 93 9.33 5.06 0.32
CA GLY A 93 10.40 5.82 -0.33
C GLY A 93 9.90 6.61 -1.54
N ALA A 94 9.02 6.03 -2.36
CA ALA A 94 8.37 6.72 -3.47
C ALA A 94 7.54 7.92 -2.97
N LEU A 95 6.73 7.73 -1.93
CA LEU A 95 5.93 8.80 -1.31
C LEU A 95 6.77 9.91 -0.70
N VAL A 96 7.90 9.57 -0.06
CA VAL A 96 8.84 10.54 0.53
C VAL A 96 9.53 11.35 -0.57
N SER A 97 10.06 10.68 -1.61
CA SER A 97 10.67 11.39 -2.74
C SER A 97 9.64 12.31 -3.40
N ALA A 98 8.45 11.82 -3.72
CA ALA A 98 7.42 12.66 -4.31
C ALA A 98 7.13 13.93 -3.49
N GLY A 99 7.08 13.81 -2.16
CA GLY A 99 6.87 14.95 -1.26
C GLY A 99 8.00 15.98 -1.31
N VAL A 100 9.26 15.53 -1.35
CA VAL A 100 10.42 16.44 -1.46
C VAL A 100 10.45 17.16 -2.80
N GLN A 101 10.20 16.42 -3.89
CA GLN A 101 10.14 16.96 -5.25
C GLN A 101 9.01 17.98 -5.40
N PHE A 102 7.81 17.65 -4.90
CA PHE A 102 6.67 18.57 -4.88
C PHE A 102 6.98 19.85 -4.11
N GLY A 103 7.63 19.75 -2.94
CA GLY A 103 8.05 20.92 -2.16
C GLY A 103 9.11 21.81 -2.85
N LYS A 104 9.74 21.33 -3.92
CA LYS A 104 10.67 22.07 -4.78
C LYS A 104 10.03 22.57 -6.08
N ASP A 105 8.71 22.44 -6.20
CA ASP A 105 7.94 22.74 -7.42
C ASP A 105 8.34 21.87 -8.63
N ASP A 106 9.03 20.76 -8.37
CA ASP A 106 9.45 19.78 -9.38
C ASP A 106 8.37 18.72 -9.56
N LEU A 107 7.25 19.15 -10.16
CA LEU A 107 6.04 18.33 -10.33
C LEU A 107 6.28 17.12 -11.22
N ASP A 108 7.15 17.25 -12.22
CA ASP A 108 7.49 16.16 -13.15
C ASP A 108 8.20 15.02 -12.40
N ASN A 109 9.17 15.34 -11.55
CA ASN A 109 9.85 14.32 -10.75
C ASN A 109 9.02 13.85 -9.55
N ALA A 110 8.00 14.59 -9.12
CA ALA A 110 7.05 14.13 -8.11
C ALA A 110 6.06 13.09 -8.66
N ARG A 111 5.69 13.21 -9.94
CA ARG A 111 4.65 12.41 -10.58
C ARG A 111 5.01 10.93 -10.70
N ALA A 112 6.13 10.61 -11.33
CA ALA A 112 6.52 9.23 -11.64
C ALA A 112 6.54 8.28 -10.41
N PRO A 113 7.17 8.63 -9.27
CA PRO A 113 7.13 7.77 -8.09
C PRO A 113 5.73 7.59 -7.50
N LEU A 114 4.85 8.60 -7.60
CA LEU A 114 3.45 8.48 -7.15
C LEU A 114 2.63 7.57 -8.05
N GLU A 115 2.81 7.65 -9.37
CA GLU A 115 2.17 6.73 -10.32
C GLU A 115 2.57 5.28 -10.02
N TRP A 116 3.87 5.04 -9.83
CA TRP A 116 4.35 3.72 -9.44
C TRP A 116 3.75 3.26 -8.10
N ALA A 117 3.75 4.12 -7.08
CA ALA A 117 3.25 3.76 -5.75
C ALA A 117 1.73 3.49 -5.74
N ALA A 118 0.96 4.20 -6.59
CA ALA A 118 -0.48 4.03 -6.75
C ALA A 118 -0.84 2.74 -7.52
N GLU A 119 -0.05 2.36 -8.53
CA GLU A 119 -0.39 1.27 -9.45
C GLU A 119 0.28 -0.06 -9.12
N LYS A 120 1.51 -0.03 -8.60
CA LYS A 120 2.36 -1.22 -8.39
C LYS A 120 2.61 -1.53 -6.93
N GLY A 121 2.35 -0.58 -6.05
CA GLY A 121 2.63 -0.74 -4.64
C GLY A 121 1.75 -1.79 -3.94
N GLY A 122 2.34 -2.55 -3.02
CA GLY A 122 1.69 -3.70 -2.37
C GLY A 122 0.68 -3.34 -1.27
N ASP A 123 0.89 -2.25 -0.54
CA ASP A 123 0.01 -1.79 0.53
C ASP A 123 -1.13 -0.93 -0.03
N ALA A 124 -2.38 -1.30 0.28
CA ALA A 124 -3.57 -0.62 -0.21
C ALA A 124 -3.75 0.80 0.36
N ALA A 125 -3.46 1.00 1.65
CA ALA A 125 -3.56 2.32 2.27
C ALA A 125 -2.52 3.27 1.70
N LEU A 126 -1.29 2.79 1.45
CA LEU A 126 -0.26 3.59 0.78
C LEU A 126 -0.61 3.91 -0.68
N ARG A 127 -1.32 3.00 -1.38
CA ARG A 127 -1.83 3.27 -2.74
C ARG A 127 -2.82 4.42 -2.74
N ASP A 128 -3.75 4.48 -1.80
CA ASP A 128 -4.71 5.59 -1.71
C ASP A 128 -4.03 6.93 -1.39
N ILE A 129 -3.02 6.91 -0.51
CA ILE A 129 -2.20 8.12 -0.25
C ILE A 129 -1.46 8.55 -1.53
N ALA A 130 -0.89 7.60 -2.28
CA ALA A 130 -0.21 7.90 -3.54
C ALA A 130 -1.16 8.50 -4.58
N ARG A 131 -2.37 7.93 -4.72
CA ARG A 131 -3.43 8.44 -5.61
C ARG A 131 -3.86 9.86 -5.25
N LEU A 132 -4.08 10.14 -3.96
CA LEU A 132 -4.44 11.47 -3.48
C LEU A 132 -3.34 12.49 -3.81
N ARG A 133 -2.07 12.17 -3.49
CA ARG A 133 -0.93 13.05 -3.77
C ARG A 133 -0.70 13.23 -5.28
N LEU A 134 -0.90 12.19 -6.08
CA LEU A 134 -0.79 12.25 -7.53
C LEU A 134 -1.86 13.18 -8.11
N ALA A 135 -3.09 13.11 -7.63
CA ALA A 135 -4.15 14.02 -8.04
C ALA A 135 -3.80 15.48 -7.70
N ALA A 136 -3.15 15.75 -6.57
CA ALA A 136 -2.70 17.10 -6.20
C ALA A 136 -1.58 17.61 -7.13
N VAL A 137 -0.62 16.76 -7.50
CA VAL A 137 0.40 17.09 -8.51
C VAL A 137 -0.26 17.43 -9.85
N LEU A 138 -1.20 16.58 -10.30
CA LEU A 138 -1.91 16.77 -11.57
C LEU A 138 -2.77 18.04 -11.56
N LEU A 139 -3.39 18.37 -10.42
CA LEU A 139 -4.11 19.62 -10.23
C LEU A 139 -3.19 20.82 -10.43
N GLN A 140 -2.02 20.84 -9.80
CA GLN A 140 -1.06 21.93 -9.94
C GLN A 140 -0.48 22.05 -11.36
N GLN A 141 -0.37 20.92 -12.07
CA GLN A 141 -0.01 20.88 -13.49
C GLN A 141 -1.15 21.33 -14.43
N GLY A 142 -2.37 21.57 -13.93
CA GLY A 142 -3.55 21.86 -14.74
C GLY A 142 -4.13 20.65 -15.47
N ALA A 143 -3.65 19.44 -15.17
CA ALA A 143 -4.11 18.17 -15.76
C ALA A 143 -5.37 17.65 -15.05
N PHE A 144 -6.43 18.46 -15.06
CA PHE A 144 -7.61 18.26 -14.22
C PHE A 144 -8.34 16.92 -14.46
N ASP A 145 -8.54 16.51 -15.72
CA ASP A 145 -9.23 15.24 -16.01
C ASP A 145 -8.42 14.02 -15.52
N GLN A 146 -7.08 14.11 -15.61
CA GLN A 146 -6.21 13.08 -15.06
C GLN A 146 -6.29 13.08 -13.53
N ALA A 147 -6.34 14.25 -12.88
CA ALA A 147 -6.50 14.35 -11.43
C ALA A 147 -7.81 13.70 -10.97
N LEU A 148 -8.94 14.01 -11.62
CA LEU A 148 -10.24 13.39 -11.32
C LEU A 148 -10.21 11.88 -11.50
N ALA A 149 -9.56 11.38 -12.55
CA ALA A 149 -9.42 9.94 -12.76
C ALA A 149 -8.64 9.25 -11.62
N ARG A 150 -7.59 9.89 -11.08
CA ARG A 150 -6.84 9.33 -9.94
C ARG A 150 -7.66 9.31 -8.65
N LEU A 151 -8.65 10.18 -8.52
CA LEU A 151 -9.61 10.21 -7.41
C LEU A 151 -10.76 9.20 -7.56
N GLN A 152 -10.67 8.26 -8.52
CA GLN A 152 -11.60 7.14 -8.67
C GLN A 152 -10.86 5.79 -8.75
N PRO A 153 -11.42 4.69 -8.21
CA PRO A 153 -12.65 4.62 -7.41
C PRO A 153 -12.49 5.27 -6.03
N ASP A 154 -13.57 5.39 -5.26
CA ASP A 154 -13.45 5.93 -3.90
C ASP A 154 -12.49 5.08 -3.03
N PRO A 155 -11.73 5.72 -2.13
CA PRO A 155 -10.73 5.06 -1.29
C PRO A 155 -11.38 4.39 -0.07
N ASP A 156 -10.56 3.84 0.82
CA ASP A 156 -11.01 3.45 2.15
C ASP A 156 -11.63 4.64 2.93
N LYS A 157 -12.55 4.33 3.86
CA LYS A 157 -13.31 5.34 4.62
C LYS A 157 -12.44 6.42 5.28
N ALA A 158 -11.23 6.06 5.72
CA ALA A 158 -10.28 6.98 6.34
C ALA A 158 -9.81 8.11 5.41
N HIS A 159 -9.83 7.90 4.09
CA HIS A 159 -9.36 8.87 3.09
C HIS A 159 -10.50 9.53 2.30
N LEU A 160 -11.74 9.06 2.45
CA LEU A 160 -12.89 9.49 1.66
C LEU A 160 -13.08 11.02 1.68
N ALA A 161 -12.99 11.63 2.87
CA ALA A 161 -13.10 13.08 3.02
C ALA A 161 -12.04 13.86 2.24
N ARG A 162 -10.78 13.40 2.27
CA ARG A 162 -9.67 14.06 1.57
C ARG A 162 -9.77 13.91 0.05
N PHE A 163 -10.25 12.75 -0.42
CA PHE A 163 -10.52 12.55 -1.84
C PHE A 163 -11.65 13.45 -2.33
N ALA A 164 -12.72 13.59 -1.55
CA ALA A 164 -13.85 14.46 -1.88
C ALA A 164 -13.45 15.95 -1.84
N ASP A 165 -12.65 16.38 -0.86
CA ASP A 165 -12.11 17.75 -0.79
C ASP A 165 -11.27 18.07 -2.04
N LEU A 166 -10.29 17.23 -2.36
CA LEU A 166 -9.44 17.45 -3.54
C LEU A 166 -10.23 17.34 -4.85
N ARG A 167 -11.28 16.52 -4.92
CA ARG A 167 -12.19 16.47 -6.08
C ARG A 167 -12.91 17.82 -6.25
N GLY A 168 -13.34 18.43 -5.15
CA GLY A 168 -13.90 19.78 -5.15
C GLY A 168 -12.90 20.82 -5.63
N ASP A 169 -11.65 20.77 -5.17
CA ASP A 169 -10.59 21.68 -5.60
C ASP A 169 -10.34 21.59 -7.13
N VAL A 170 -10.28 20.37 -7.66
CA VAL A 170 -10.10 20.14 -9.11
C VAL A 170 -11.29 20.68 -9.91
N LEU A 171 -12.52 20.44 -9.46
CA LEU A 171 -13.73 20.91 -10.14
C LEU A 171 -13.87 22.44 -10.08
N ALA A 172 -13.49 23.06 -8.96
CA ALA A 172 -13.47 24.51 -8.82
C ALA A 172 -12.43 25.13 -9.78
N ALA A 173 -11.23 24.55 -9.86
CA ALA A 173 -10.20 24.96 -10.81
C ALA A 173 -10.60 24.76 -12.28
N GLN A 174 -11.45 23.77 -12.58
CA GLN A 174 -12.06 23.57 -13.91
C GLN A 174 -13.17 24.59 -14.25
N GLY A 175 -13.56 25.48 -13.32
CA GLY A 175 -14.69 26.39 -13.53
C GLY A 175 -16.06 25.72 -13.41
N LYS A 176 -16.15 24.62 -12.64
CA LYS A 176 -17.40 23.87 -12.38
C LYS A 176 -17.83 24.02 -10.92
N PRO A 177 -18.22 25.23 -10.47
CA PRO A 177 -18.53 25.50 -9.07
C PRO A 177 -19.69 24.65 -8.53
N ALA A 178 -20.71 24.36 -9.35
CA ALA A 178 -21.84 23.53 -8.92
C ALA A 178 -21.40 22.10 -8.57
N GLU A 179 -20.57 21.48 -9.40
CA GLU A 179 -20.02 20.14 -9.16
C GLU A 179 -19.04 20.15 -7.98
N ALA A 180 -18.23 21.21 -7.86
CA ALA A 180 -17.31 21.39 -6.74
C ALA A 180 -18.04 21.46 -5.38
N ARG A 181 -19.17 22.18 -5.31
CA ARG A 181 -20.02 22.22 -4.10
C ARG A 181 -20.51 20.84 -3.69
N VAL A 182 -20.93 19.99 -4.64
CA VAL A 182 -21.34 18.62 -4.34
C VAL A 182 -20.19 17.81 -3.76
N ALA A 183 -18.98 17.96 -4.30
CA ALA A 183 -17.80 17.28 -3.79
C ALA A 183 -17.40 17.75 -2.38
N TYR A 184 -17.43 19.06 -2.10
CA TYR A 184 -17.17 19.59 -0.77
C TYR A 184 -18.22 19.17 0.26
N GLN A 185 -19.51 19.11 -0.13
CA GLN A 185 -20.55 18.58 0.75
C GLN A 185 -20.27 17.12 1.11
N ALA A 186 -19.92 16.28 0.13
CA ALA A 186 -19.54 14.89 0.37
C ALA A 186 -18.32 14.77 1.32
N ALA A 187 -17.36 15.70 1.22
CA ALA A 187 -16.24 15.76 2.14
C ALA A 187 -16.69 16.09 3.57
N LEU A 188 -17.59 17.07 3.77
CA LEU A 188 -18.15 17.41 5.08
C LEU A 188 -18.96 16.27 5.70
N ASP A 189 -19.75 15.55 4.89
CA ASP A 189 -20.52 14.40 5.33
C ASP A 189 -19.59 13.28 5.84
N ALA A 190 -18.52 12.99 5.08
CA ALA A 190 -17.51 12.02 5.47
C ALA A 190 -16.75 12.43 6.75
N LEU A 191 -16.44 13.72 6.92
CA LEU A 191 -15.79 14.23 8.13
C LEU A 191 -16.70 14.20 9.34
N THR A 192 -18.01 14.38 9.15
CA THR A 192 -19.00 14.28 10.23
C THR A 192 -19.10 12.83 10.72
N ALA A 193 -19.08 11.87 9.81
CA ALA A 193 -19.05 10.44 10.15
C ALA A 193 -17.76 9.99 10.85
N ALA A 194 -16.64 10.70 10.65
CA ALA A 194 -15.34 10.39 11.25
C ALA A 194 -15.16 10.91 12.69
N GLY A 195 -16.05 11.78 13.20
CA GLY A 195 -15.99 12.30 14.57
C GLY A 195 -15.17 13.59 14.77
N GLU A 196 -14.88 13.93 16.02
CA GLU A 196 -14.30 15.22 16.45
C GLU A 196 -12.85 15.45 15.98
N GLU A 197 -12.08 14.39 15.71
CA GLU A 197 -10.66 14.45 15.32
C GLU A 197 -10.42 15.15 13.96
N ALA A 198 -11.47 15.30 13.17
CA ALA A 198 -11.45 15.90 11.83
C ALA A 198 -11.71 17.42 11.79
N SER A 199 -11.69 18.11 12.93
CA SER A 199 -12.13 19.51 13.06
C SER A 199 -11.43 20.50 12.12
N THR A 200 -10.11 20.39 11.94
CA THR A 200 -9.34 21.31 11.09
C THR A 200 -9.70 21.20 9.61
N LEU A 201 -9.76 19.97 9.07
CA LEU A 201 -10.11 19.77 7.66
C LEU A 201 -11.56 20.18 7.41
N ARG A 202 -12.46 19.91 8.36
CA ARG A 202 -13.87 20.31 8.27
C ARG A 202 -14.03 21.81 8.10
N GLU A 203 -13.28 22.60 8.87
CA GLU A 203 -13.32 24.05 8.76
C GLU A 203 -12.78 24.55 7.42
N VAL A 204 -11.67 23.97 6.94
CA VAL A 204 -11.11 24.30 5.61
C VAL A 204 -12.12 24.01 4.49
N VAL A 205 -12.74 22.82 4.49
CA VAL A 205 -13.73 22.46 3.47
C VAL A 205 -14.95 23.38 3.53
N ARG A 206 -15.41 23.77 4.73
CA ARG A 206 -16.52 24.71 4.89
C ARG A 206 -16.21 26.06 4.25
N VAL A 207 -15.04 26.63 4.53
CA VAL A 207 -14.62 27.91 3.93
C VAL A 207 -14.56 27.81 2.40
N LYS A 208 -14.03 26.70 1.85
CA LYS A 208 -14.03 26.46 0.40
C LYS A 208 -15.44 26.42 -0.17
N LEU A 209 -16.35 25.70 0.49
CA LEU A 209 -17.75 25.60 0.06
C LEU A 209 -18.43 26.97 0.04
N GLU A 210 -18.30 27.75 1.13
CA GLU A 210 -18.85 29.11 1.26
C GLU A 210 -18.26 30.06 0.21
N SER A 211 -16.97 29.93 -0.11
CA SER A 211 -16.32 30.77 -1.13
C SER A 211 -16.90 30.60 -2.53
N LEU A 212 -17.57 29.47 -2.79
CA LEU A 212 -18.25 29.24 -4.07
C LEU A 212 -19.66 29.83 -4.09
N GLU A 213 -20.24 30.23 -2.96
CA GLU A 213 -21.62 30.74 -2.82
C GLU A 213 -21.79 32.22 -3.20
N GLY A 214 -20.72 33.01 -3.15
CA GLY A 214 -20.67 34.41 -3.59
C GLY A 214 -20.45 34.57 -5.09
#